data_AF-A0A447R947-F1
#
_entry.id   AF-A0A447R947-F1
#
_cell.length_a   1.000
_cell.length_b   1.000
_cell.length_c   1.000
_cell.angle_alpha   90.00
_cell.angle_beta   90.00
_cell.angle_gamma   90.00
#
_symmetry.space_group_name_H-M   'P 1'
#
loop_
_entity.id
_entity.type
_entity.pdbx_description
1 polymer ?
#
loop_
_entity_poly.entity_id
_entity_poly.type
_entity_poly.pdbx_seq_one_letter_code
_entity_poly.pdbx_strand_id
1 'polypeptide(L)'
;MVDNFIDRKHGREELSYPDVQWQHESLKPVLEPTYGIILYQEQVMQIAQVLSGYTLGGADMLRRAMGKKSRKRWPNSVPFLKRARKRTVSTANWR
;
A
#
# COMPACT_ATOMS: atom_id res chain seq x y z
N MET A 1 -4.28 -13.50 8.40
CA MET A 1 -3.08 -12.98 7.69
C MET A 1 -2.22 -14.13 7.18
N VAL A 2 -1.78 -15.05 8.04
CA VAL A 2 -1.12 -16.29 7.58
C VAL A 2 -2.11 -17.18 6.83
N ASP A 3 -3.34 -17.33 7.33
CA ASP A 3 -4.38 -18.12 6.66
C ASP A 3 -4.72 -17.57 5.28
N ASN A 4 -4.96 -16.24 5.16
CA ASN A 4 -5.18 -15.60 3.86
C ASN A 4 -4.00 -15.80 2.89
N PHE A 5 -2.76 -15.83 3.38
CA PHE A 5 -1.60 -16.09 2.53
C PHE A 5 -1.64 -17.52 1.99
N ILE A 6 -1.97 -18.48 2.84
CA ILE A 6 -2.13 -19.88 2.45
C ILE A 6 -3.31 -20.01 1.49
N ASP A 7 -4.45 -19.39 1.78
CA ASP A 7 -5.66 -19.49 0.97
C ASP A 7 -5.47 -18.90 -0.43
N ARG A 8 -4.88 -17.70 -0.53
CA ARG A 8 -4.56 -17.08 -1.81
C ARG A 8 -3.49 -17.84 -2.59
N LYS A 9 -2.47 -18.37 -1.89
CA LYS A 9 -1.42 -19.20 -2.52
C LYS A 9 -1.99 -20.48 -3.12
N HIS A 10 -2.98 -21.09 -2.48
CA HIS A 10 -3.61 -22.34 -2.94
C HIS A 10 -4.91 -22.10 -3.75
N GLY A 11 -5.23 -20.85 -4.10
CA GLY A 11 -6.41 -20.52 -4.91
C GLY A 11 -7.75 -20.73 -4.22
N ARG A 12 -7.78 -20.79 -2.88
CA ARG A 12 -9.01 -20.87 -2.07
C ARG A 12 -9.68 -19.51 -1.85
N GLU A 13 -8.94 -18.43 -2.05
CA GLU A 13 -9.39 -17.04 -1.98
C GLU A 13 -8.92 -16.29 -3.24
N GLU A 14 -9.74 -15.35 -3.74
CA GLU A 14 -9.39 -14.53 -4.90
C GLU A 14 -8.24 -13.56 -4.58
N LEU A 15 -7.32 -13.39 -5.54
CA LEU A 15 -6.19 -12.48 -5.39
C LEU A 15 -6.67 -11.03 -5.41
N SER A 16 -6.34 -10.28 -4.36
CA SER A 16 -6.65 -8.85 -4.24
C SER A 16 -5.42 -8.08 -3.79
N TYR A 17 -5.26 -6.84 -4.26
CA TYR A 17 -4.03 -6.06 -4.05
C TYR A 17 -4.28 -4.73 -3.32
N PRO A 18 -4.35 -4.70 -1.98
CA PRO A 18 -4.26 -5.84 -1.04
C PRO A 18 -5.59 -6.49 -0.63
N ASP A 19 -6.69 -5.77 -0.84
CA ASP A 19 -8.02 -6.10 -0.32
C ASP A 19 -9.08 -6.01 -1.43
N VAL A 20 -10.15 -6.78 -1.32
CA VAL A 20 -11.20 -6.87 -2.36
C VAL A 20 -11.84 -5.51 -2.63
N GLN A 21 -12.08 -4.71 -1.58
CA GLN A 21 -12.71 -3.40 -1.70
C GLN A 21 -11.72 -2.28 -1.96
N TRP A 22 -10.53 -2.37 -1.35
CA TRP A 22 -9.55 -1.29 -1.34
C TRP A 22 -8.26 -1.68 -2.07
N GLN A 23 -8.39 -2.02 -3.35
CA GLN A 23 -7.26 -2.40 -4.21
C GLN A 23 -6.98 -1.39 -5.31
N HIS A 24 -5.76 -1.45 -5.84
CA HIS A 24 -5.35 -0.64 -6.97
C HIS A 24 -4.37 -1.41 -7.86
N GLU A 25 -4.56 -1.38 -9.17
CA GLU A 25 -3.75 -2.14 -10.14
C GLU A 25 -2.25 -1.84 -10.02
N SER A 26 -1.89 -0.59 -9.72
CA SER A 26 -0.47 -0.23 -9.53
C SER A 26 0.19 -0.90 -8.31
N LEU A 27 -0.59 -1.48 -7.39
CA LEU A 27 -0.05 -2.25 -6.26
C LEU A 27 0.26 -3.70 -6.63
N LYS A 28 -0.28 -4.21 -7.75
CA LYS A 28 0.00 -5.55 -8.26
C LYS A 28 1.51 -5.85 -8.33
N PRO A 29 2.38 -5.06 -8.97
CA PRO A 29 3.81 -5.36 -9.03
C PRO A 29 4.52 -5.39 -7.67
N VAL A 30 3.97 -4.71 -6.66
CA VAL A 30 4.56 -4.66 -5.29
C VAL A 30 4.13 -5.86 -4.45
N LEU A 31 2.89 -6.33 -4.64
CA LEU A 31 2.23 -7.30 -3.78
C LEU A 31 2.02 -8.67 -4.44
N GLU A 32 2.27 -8.81 -5.73
CA GLU A 32 2.20 -10.07 -6.48
C GLU A 32 3.06 -11.18 -5.87
N PRO A 33 4.33 -10.93 -5.46
CA PRO A 33 5.15 -11.98 -4.82
C PRO A 33 4.60 -12.48 -3.48
N THR A 34 3.71 -11.70 -2.86
CA THR A 34 3.10 -12.01 -1.57
C THR A 34 1.59 -12.24 -1.66
N TYR A 35 1.08 -12.56 -2.86
CA TYR A 35 -0.33 -12.86 -3.13
C TYR A 35 -1.28 -11.74 -2.62
N GLY A 36 -0.87 -10.49 -2.74
CA GLY A 36 -1.67 -9.35 -2.30
C GLY A 36 -1.50 -8.97 -0.84
N ILE A 37 -0.70 -9.70 -0.06
CA ILE A 37 -0.57 -9.46 1.38
C ILE A 37 0.66 -8.61 1.68
N ILE A 38 0.48 -7.53 2.44
CA ILE A 38 1.58 -6.66 2.85
C ILE A 38 2.34 -7.35 4.00
N LEU A 39 3.41 -8.07 3.68
CA LEU A 39 4.23 -8.79 4.66
C LEU A 39 5.50 -8.01 5.04
N TYR A 40 6.09 -7.29 4.09
CA TYR A 40 7.39 -6.66 4.29
C TYR A 40 7.30 -5.15 4.48
N GLN A 41 8.23 -4.63 5.28
CA GLN A 41 8.36 -3.18 5.50
C GLN A 41 8.72 -2.43 4.22
N GLU A 42 9.46 -3.07 3.31
CA GLU A 42 9.81 -2.52 2.00
C GLU A 42 8.57 -2.35 1.10
N GLN A 43 7.59 -3.25 1.20
CA GLN A 43 6.33 -3.12 0.46
C GLN A 43 5.56 -1.88 0.90
N VAL A 44 5.56 -1.55 2.20
CA VAL A 44 4.94 -0.31 2.72
C VAL A 44 5.60 0.92 2.10
N MET A 45 6.93 0.90 1.96
CA MET A 45 7.65 2.00 1.34
C MET A 45 7.31 2.11 -0.15
N GLN A 46 7.34 0.99 -0.88
CA GLN A 46 7.02 0.94 -2.31
C GLN A 46 5.58 1.39 -2.61
N ILE A 47 4.60 0.96 -1.80
CA ILE A 47 3.21 1.42 -1.88
C ILE A 47 3.15 2.96 -1.80
N ALA A 48 3.90 3.57 -0.87
CA ALA A 48 3.91 5.02 -0.72
C ALA A 48 4.55 5.74 -1.91
N GLN A 49 5.54 5.13 -2.56
CA GLN A 49 6.13 5.66 -3.78
C GLN A 49 5.17 5.57 -4.96
N VAL A 50 4.55 4.40 -5.15
CA VAL A 50 3.65 4.13 -6.28
C VAL A 50 2.39 4.98 -6.20
N LEU A 51 1.71 4.97 -5.05
CA LEU A 51 0.43 5.68 -4.88
C LEU A 51 0.62 7.19 -4.73
N SER A 52 1.59 7.62 -3.93
CA SER A 52 1.72 9.03 -3.53
C SER A 52 2.95 9.74 -4.10
N GLY A 53 3.78 9.06 -4.89
CA GLY A 53 4.98 9.66 -5.48
C GLY A 53 6.05 10.05 -4.47
N TYR A 54 6.11 9.37 -3.31
CA TYR A 54 7.17 9.64 -2.34
C TYR A 54 8.55 9.23 -2.89
N THR A 55 9.58 9.99 -2.52
CA THR A 55 10.96 9.52 -2.63
C THR A 55 11.21 8.41 -1.61
N LEU A 56 12.25 7.60 -1.82
CA LEU A 56 12.61 6.51 -0.89
C LEU A 56 12.78 7.02 0.55
N GLY A 57 13.47 8.15 0.73
CA GLY A 57 13.64 8.79 2.05
C GLY A 57 12.32 9.26 2.66
N GLY A 58 11.42 9.82 1.84
CA GLY A 58 10.09 10.22 2.30
C GLY A 58 9.22 9.03 2.70
N ALA A 59 9.31 7.92 1.98
CA ALA A 59 8.59 6.69 2.29
C ALA A 59 9.08 6.05 3.60
N ASP A 60 10.40 6.06 3.87
CA ASP A 60 10.94 5.58 5.15
C ASP A 60 10.49 6.46 6.33
N MET A 61 10.44 7.79 6.15
CA MET A 61 9.89 8.68 7.18
C MET A 61 8.43 8.34 7.51
N LEU A 62 7.62 8.05 6.49
CA LEU A 62 6.23 7.62 6.68
C LEU A 62 6.17 6.31 7.47
N ARG A 63 6.97 5.30 7.09
CA ARG A 63 7.06 4.01 7.80
C ARG A 63 7.43 4.20 9.27
N ARG A 64 8.43 5.03 9.57
CA ARG A 64 8.84 5.35 10.95
C ARG A 64 7.74 6.07 11.73
N ALA A 65 7.02 6.99 11.08
CA ALA A 65 5.90 7.69 11.70
C ALA A 65 4.75 6.73 12.05
N MET A 66 4.45 5.76 11.18
CA MET A 66 3.46 4.70 11.43
C MET A 66 3.86 3.84 12.64
N GLY A 67 5.12 3.41 12.71
CA GLY A 67 5.61 2.55 13.80
C GLY A 67 5.56 3.20 15.19
N LYS A 68 5.73 4.53 15.27
CA LYS A 68 5.68 5.27 16.55
C LYS A 68 4.26 5.52 17.08
N LYS A 69 3.21 5.20 16.31
CA LYS A 69 1.77 5.46 16.63
C LYS A 69 1.49 6.87 17.20
N SER A 70 2.35 7.85 16.92
CA SER A 70 2.24 9.18 17.51
C SER A 70 1.35 10.06 16.64
N ARG A 71 0.13 10.32 17.11
CA ARG A 71 -0.87 11.16 16.42
C ARG A 71 -0.30 12.53 16.02
N LYS A 72 0.61 13.09 16.83
CA LYS A 72 1.29 14.37 16.61
C LYS A 72 2.30 14.35 15.47
N ARG A 73 2.81 13.17 15.09
CA ARG A 73 3.79 12.94 14.01
C ARG A 73 3.15 12.36 12.74
N TRP A 74 1.83 12.20 12.74
CA TRP A 74 0.99 11.96 11.57
C TRP A 74 0.61 13.19 10.70
N PRO A 75 1.08 14.45 10.89
CA PRO A 75 0.68 15.56 10.01
C PRO A 75 1.12 15.36 8.54
N ASN A 76 2.08 14.46 8.30
CA ASN A 76 2.52 14.09 6.95
C ASN A 76 1.56 13.14 6.21
N SER A 77 0.49 12.64 6.86
CA SER A 77 -0.52 11.80 6.19
C SER A 77 -1.47 12.61 5.30
N VAL A 78 -1.70 13.88 5.61
CA VAL A 78 -2.56 14.76 4.82
C VAL A 78 -1.90 15.05 3.47
N PRO A 79 -0.59 15.36 3.39
CA PRO A 79 0.16 15.34 2.14
C PRO A 79 0.08 14.00 1.40
N PHE A 80 0.18 12.87 2.10
CA PHE A 80 0.06 11.53 1.48
C PHE A 80 -1.29 11.36 0.78
N LEU A 81 -2.41 11.56 1.48
CA LEU A 81 -3.75 11.41 0.90
C LEU A 81 -4.01 12.41 -0.24
N LYS A 82 -3.53 13.65 -0.12
CA LYS A 82 -3.65 14.65 -1.21
C LYS A 82 -2.84 14.25 -2.44
N ARG A 83 -1.64 13.71 -2.27
CA ARG A 83 -0.77 13.25 -3.36
C ARG A 83 -1.31 11.98 -4.01
N ALA A 84 -1.74 11.02 -3.19
CA ALA A 84 -2.46 9.83 -3.63
C ALA A 84 -3.66 10.22 -4.50
N ARG A 85 -4.54 11.10 -4.00
CA ARG A 85 -5.73 11.53 -4.76
C ARG A 85 -5.36 12.16 -6.11
N LYS A 86 -4.34 13.01 -6.17
CA LYS A 86 -3.92 13.63 -7.44
C LYS A 86 -3.38 12.61 -8.43
N ARG A 87 -2.69 11.57 -7.96
CA ARG A 87 -2.01 10.58 -8.81
C ARG A 87 -2.94 9.44 -9.20
N THR A 88 -3.71 8.90 -8.25
CA THR A 88 -4.74 7.87 -8.46
C THR A 88 -5.86 8.35 -9.39
N VAL A 89 -6.32 9.61 -9.28
CA VAL A 89 -7.34 10.15 -10.21
C VAL A 89 -6.79 10.35 -11.63
N SER A 90 -5.46 10.44 -11.78
CA SER A 90 -4.82 10.53 -13.10
C SER A 90 -4.59 9.17 -13.77
N THR A 91 -4.69 8.06 -13.02
CA THR A 91 -4.33 6.72 -13.52
C THR A 91 -5.39 5.65 -13.33
N ALA A 92 -6.49 5.89 -12.61
CA ALA A 92 -7.47 4.85 -12.28
C ALA A 92 -8.88 5.19 -12.80
N ASN A 93 -9.37 4.38 -13.72
CA ASN A 93 -10.79 4.10 -13.89
C ASN A 93 -11.29 3.51 -12.57
N TRP A 94 -11.98 4.32 -11.78
CA TRP A 94 -12.73 3.84 -10.62
C TRP A 94 -13.90 2.99 -11.12
N ARG A 95 -13.94 1.72 -10.73
CA ARG A 95 -15.16 0.91 -10.72
C ARG A 95 -15.44 0.52 -9.28
#